data_AF-A0A8I2DXX1-F1
#
_entry.id   AF-A0A8I2DXX1-F1
#
_cell.length_a   1.000
_cell.length_b   1.000
_cell.length_c   1.000
_cell.angle_alpha   90.00
_cell.angle_beta   90.00
_cell.angle_gamma   90.00
#
_symmetry.space_group_name_H-M   'P 1'
#
loop_
_entity.id
_entity.type
_entity.pdbx_description
1 polymer ?
#
loop_
_entity_poly.entity_id
_entity_poly.type
_entity_poly.pdbx_seq_one_letter_code
_entity_poly.pdbx_strand_id
1 'polypeptide(L)'
;MRRLGLTSAVVTILVVTGCSGSQDGDDASVQPAESGAVSASPAAGQSKAPEKNLRQVERDAQFAVAPDKLRMQDQRRGFCIVHGTAPTRKVLGKAEFEAILARMQNRGWPLDGRVEHSDDATYGKMSLAYLKSGDRKVTMGSSPMPAEVREAYAPNEGAITVSVSWKCHDA
;
A
#
# COMPACT_ATOMS: atom_id res chain seq x y z
N MET A 1 14.73 -52.12 -23.27
CA MET A 1 14.18 -52.82 -22.08
C MET A 1 14.73 -52.08 -20.86
N ARG A 2 14.00 -51.54 -19.88
CA ARG A 2 12.64 -51.72 -19.34
C ARG A 2 12.09 -50.33 -18.93
N ARG A 3 10.78 -50.13 -19.11
CA ARG A 3 9.98 -49.03 -18.54
C ARG A 3 9.62 -49.37 -17.08
N LEU A 4 9.35 -48.34 -16.27
CA LEU A 4 8.45 -48.27 -15.09
C LEU A 4 8.55 -46.80 -14.60
N GLY A 5 7.51 -46.00 -14.36
CA GLY A 5 6.07 -46.18 -14.23
C GLY A 5 5.57 -45.08 -13.26
N LEU A 6 4.52 -44.35 -13.64
CA LEU A 6 3.88 -43.20 -12.95
C LEU A 6 3.42 -43.46 -11.51
N THR A 7 3.16 -42.38 -10.74
CA THR A 7 1.83 -42.12 -10.15
C THR A 7 1.63 -40.66 -9.68
N SER A 8 0.64 -39.98 -10.27
CA SER A 8 -0.01 -38.77 -9.73
C SER A 8 -0.94 -39.14 -8.57
N ALA A 9 -0.99 -38.32 -7.53
CA ALA A 9 -2.03 -38.39 -6.52
C ALA A 9 -3.02 -37.22 -6.73
N VAL A 10 -4.20 -37.55 -7.27
CA VAL A 10 -5.39 -36.69 -7.25
C VAL A 10 -6.13 -37.02 -5.96
N VAL A 11 -6.33 -36.03 -5.10
CA VAL A 11 -7.19 -36.18 -3.92
C VAL A 11 -8.58 -35.69 -4.28
N THR A 12 -9.44 -36.64 -4.66
CA THR A 12 -10.89 -36.44 -4.84
C THR A 12 -11.56 -36.71 -3.49
N ILE A 13 -12.27 -35.73 -2.94
CA ILE A 13 -13.17 -35.95 -1.80
C ILE A 13 -14.61 -35.94 -2.34
N LEU A 14 -15.08 -37.15 -2.64
CA LEU A 14 -16.48 -37.59 -2.63
C LEU A 14 -16.60 -38.38 -1.30
N VAL A 15 -17.63 -38.32 -0.46
CA VAL A 15 -19.06 -38.69 -0.58
C VAL A 15 -19.71 -38.10 0.72
N VAL A 16 -20.99 -37.77 0.86
CA VAL A 16 -22.09 -38.69 1.20
C VAL A 16 -23.45 -38.01 0.96
N THR A 17 -24.20 -38.65 0.08
CA THR A 17 -25.65 -38.64 -0.11
C THR A 17 -26.39 -39.32 1.06
N GLY A 18 -27.48 -38.72 1.54
CA GLY A 18 -28.58 -39.42 2.21
C GLY A 18 -29.90 -38.98 1.55
N CYS A 19 -30.50 -39.84 0.74
CA CYS A 19 -31.78 -40.58 0.96
C CYS A 19 -33.02 -39.68 0.93
N SER A 20 -34.12 -39.96 0.22
CA SER A 20 -34.61 -41.08 -0.61
C SER A 20 -35.98 -40.60 -1.17
N GLY A 21 -36.29 -40.71 -2.46
CA GLY A 21 -37.21 -41.72 -3.00
C GLY A 21 -38.72 -41.36 -2.89
N SER A 22 -39.35 -40.98 -4.02
CA SER A 22 -40.81 -40.95 -4.30
C SER A 22 -41.44 -42.37 -4.22
N GLN A 23 -42.74 -42.67 -4.11
CA GLN A 23 -44.06 -42.06 -4.39
C GLN A 23 -45.13 -42.93 -3.62
N ASP A 24 -46.21 -42.41 -3.01
CA ASP A 24 -47.60 -42.45 -3.53
C ASP A 24 -48.58 -41.88 -2.48
N GLY A 25 -49.64 -41.18 -2.93
CA GLY A 25 -50.93 -41.09 -2.20
C GLY A 25 -51.46 -39.70 -1.78
N ASP A 26 -52.43 -39.21 -2.55
CA ASP A 26 -53.57 -38.31 -2.25
C ASP A 26 -53.42 -36.85 -1.75
N ASP A 27 -54.00 -35.97 -2.58
CA ASP A 27 -54.83 -34.79 -2.30
C ASP A 27 -54.36 -33.70 -1.32
N ALA A 28 -53.90 -32.56 -1.87
CA ALA A 28 -54.46 -31.22 -1.58
C ALA A 28 -53.60 -30.09 -2.18
N SER A 29 -54.22 -29.36 -3.12
CA SER A 29 -54.15 -27.91 -3.39
C SER A 29 -52.86 -27.11 -3.07
N VAL A 30 -52.30 -26.46 -4.11
CA VAL A 30 -52.19 -24.99 -4.30
C VAL A 30 -51.14 -24.67 -5.39
N GLN A 31 -51.58 -24.05 -6.49
CA GLN A 31 -50.77 -23.28 -7.46
C GLN A 31 -50.52 -21.83 -6.93
N PRO A 32 -49.69 -20.97 -7.56
CA PRO A 32 -48.73 -21.15 -8.66
C PRO A 32 -47.33 -20.55 -8.38
N ALA A 33 -46.43 -20.70 -9.35
CA ALA A 33 -45.05 -20.25 -9.38
C ALA A 33 -44.85 -18.72 -9.33
N GLU A 34 -43.82 -18.28 -8.60
CA GLU A 34 -43.10 -17.02 -8.86
C GLU A 34 -41.63 -17.31 -9.16
N SER A 35 -41.25 -17.09 -10.42
CA SER A 35 -39.87 -16.88 -10.84
C SER A 35 -39.41 -15.51 -10.33
N GLY A 36 -38.26 -15.44 -9.65
CA GLY A 36 -37.74 -14.15 -9.19
C GLY A 36 -36.30 -14.22 -8.70
N ALA A 37 -35.36 -14.15 -9.64
CA ALA A 37 -33.99 -13.64 -9.54
C ALA A 37 -33.25 -13.79 -8.19
N VAL A 38 -32.38 -14.79 -8.10
CA VAL A 38 -31.27 -14.77 -7.14
C VAL A 38 -30.30 -13.67 -7.60
N SER A 39 -30.33 -12.54 -6.90
CA SER A 39 -29.40 -11.43 -7.08
C SER A 39 -27.99 -11.90 -6.75
N ALA A 40 -27.22 -12.22 -7.79
CA ALA A 40 -25.79 -12.45 -7.66
C ALA A 40 -25.11 -11.09 -7.41
N SER A 41 -24.92 -10.76 -6.12
CA SER A 41 -24.05 -9.65 -5.71
C SER A 41 -22.69 -9.85 -6.38
N PRO A 42 -22.20 -8.90 -7.19
CA PRO A 42 -20.84 -8.98 -7.72
C PRO A 42 -19.91 -8.92 -6.52
N ALA A 43 -19.10 -9.96 -6.33
CA ALA A 43 -17.94 -9.88 -5.46
C ALA A 43 -17.15 -8.65 -5.91
N ALA A 44 -17.05 -7.64 -5.05
CA ALA A 44 -16.34 -6.40 -5.32
C ALA A 44 -14.91 -6.78 -5.71
N GLY A 45 -14.63 -6.77 -7.02
CA GLY A 45 -13.29 -6.94 -7.53
C GLY A 45 -12.46 -5.85 -6.87
N GLN A 46 -11.41 -6.23 -6.13
CA GLN A 46 -10.43 -5.29 -5.61
C GLN A 46 -9.91 -4.49 -6.80
N SER A 47 -10.42 -3.26 -6.94
CA SER A 47 -9.95 -2.33 -7.95
C SER A 47 -8.47 -2.08 -7.62
N LYS A 48 -7.58 -2.65 -8.44
CA LYS A 48 -6.16 -2.32 -8.34
C LYS A 48 -6.06 -0.81 -8.55
N ALA A 49 -5.54 -0.10 -7.54
CA ALA A 49 -5.24 1.31 -7.70
C ALA A 49 -4.38 1.48 -8.97
N PRO A 50 -4.69 2.46 -9.84
CA PRO A 50 -3.95 2.67 -11.07
C PRO A 50 -2.46 2.83 -10.75
N GLU A 51 -1.61 2.17 -11.54
CA GLU A 51 -0.17 2.16 -11.29
C GLU A 51 0.40 3.57 -11.47
N LYS A 52 1.02 4.09 -10.42
CA LYS A 52 1.67 5.41 -10.43
C LYS A 52 3.09 5.28 -11.00
N ASN A 53 3.39 6.07 -12.03
CA ASN A 53 4.77 6.23 -12.52
C ASN A 53 5.57 7.17 -11.61
N LEU A 54 6.91 7.12 -11.71
CA LEU A 54 7.81 7.89 -10.84
C LEU A 54 7.49 9.40 -10.83
N ARG A 55 7.28 10.01 -12.01
CA ARG A 55 6.92 11.44 -12.12
C ARG A 55 5.64 11.77 -11.35
N GLN A 56 4.66 10.87 -11.32
CA GLN A 56 3.44 11.07 -10.55
C GLN A 56 3.71 10.95 -9.05
N VAL A 57 4.54 9.99 -8.62
CA VAL A 57 4.95 9.88 -7.21
C VAL A 57 5.64 11.16 -6.74
N GLU A 58 6.57 11.69 -7.53
CA GLU A 58 7.28 12.93 -7.23
C GLU A 58 6.33 14.12 -7.09
N ARG A 59 5.35 14.27 -7.99
CA ARG A 59 4.34 15.33 -7.90
C ARG A 59 3.44 15.19 -6.68
N ASP A 60 3.11 13.96 -6.29
CA ASP A 60 2.30 13.69 -5.09
C ASP A 60 3.07 14.04 -3.82
N ALA A 61 4.34 13.60 -3.74
CA ALA A 61 5.22 13.93 -2.62
C ALA A 61 5.46 15.45 -2.53
N GLN A 62 5.73 16.12 -3.65
CA GLN A 62 5.91 17.58 -3.71
C GLN A 62 4.67 18.34 -3.24
N PHE A 63 3.48 17.85 -3.55
CA PHE A 63 2.24 18.44 -3.06
C PHE A 63 2.06 18.22 -1.55
N ALA A 64 2.33 17.00 -1.07
CA ALA A 64 2.13 16.66 0.32
C ALA A 64 3.05 17.43 1.27
N VAL A 65 4.29 17.70 0.86
CA VAL A 65 5.27 18.43 1.67
C VAL A 65 5.16 19.96 1.57
N ALA A 66 4.27 20.49 0.73
CA ALA A 66 4.09 21.94 0.61
C ALA A 66 3.72 22.57 1.97
N PRO A 67 4.25 23.77 2.30
CA PRO A 67 5.00 24.68 1.43
C PRO A 67 6.50 24.37 1.28
N ASP A 68 7.02 23.33 1.94
CA ASP A 68 8.44 22.99 1.88
C ASP A 68 8.84 22.48 0.49
N LYS A 69 10.04 22.88 0.05
CA LYS A 69 10.54 22.56 -1.29
C LYS A 69 11.26 21.22 -1.28
N LEU A 70 10.54 20.15 -1.56
CA LEU A 70 11.13 18.84 -1.80
C LEU A 70 12.07 18.86 -3.01
N ARG A 71 13.27 18.32 -2.83
CA ARG A 71 14.24 18.08 -3.90
C ARG A 71 14.50 16.59 -4.00
N MET A 72 14.10 16.00 -5.13
CA MET A 72 14.35 14.61 -5.45
C MET A 72 15.71 14.48 -6.12
N GLN A 73 16.44 13.41 -5.81
CA GLN A 73 17.65 13.03 -6.51
C GLN A 73 17.32 12.54 -7.92
N ASP A 74 18.27 12.63 -8.84
CA ASP A 74 18.13 12.02 -10.16
C ASP A 74 18.11 10.49 -10.05
N GLN A 75 17.22 9.85 -10.81
CA GLN A 75 17.19 8.40 -10.89
C GLN A 75 18.50 7.88 -11.52
N ARG A 76 19.26 7.12 -10.75
CA ARG A 76 20.48 6.45 -11.24
C ARG A 76 20.12 5.14 -11.93
N ARG A 77 20.73 4.87 -13.09
CA ARG A 77 20.56 3.59 -13.82
C ARG A 77 20.93 2.42 -12.90
N GLY A 78 20.07 1.40 -12.85
CA GLY A 78 20.26 0.22 -12.00
C GLY A 78 19.80 0.38 -10.54
N PHE A 79 19.36 1.58 -10.13
CA PHE A 79 18.78 1.81 -8.81
C PHE A 79 17.26 1.96 -8.93
N CYS A 80 16.52 1.23 -8.07
CA CYS A 80 15.06 1.27 -8.02
C CYS A 80 14.56 1.98 -6.78
N ILE A 81 15.31 3.03 -6.41
CA ILE A 81 15.05 3.89 -5.28
C ILE A 81 15.48 5.30 -5.65
N VAL A 82 14.66 6.29 -5.28
CA VAL A 82 14.97 7.71 -5.41
C VAL A 82 14.67 8.37 -4.08
N HIS A 83 15.64 9.12 -3.57
CA HIS A 83 15.49 9.86 -2.33
C HIS A 83 15.17 11.33 -2.62
N GLY A 84 14.50 11.97 -1.68
CA GLY A 84 14.32 13.39 -1.67
C GLY A 84 14.30 13.97 -0.26
N THR A 85 14.60 15.26 -0.20
CA THR A 85 14.66 15.99 1.07
C THR A 85 13.99 17.35 0.91
N ALA A 86 13.20 17.74 1.91
CA ALA A 86 12.60 19.06 2.05
C ALA A 86 13.06 19.62 3.41
N PRO A 87 14.07 20.49 3.45
CA PRO A 87 14.47 21.18 4.69
C PRO A 87 13.31 22.04 5.22
N THR A 88 13.12 22.03 6.54
CA THR A 88 12.04 22.75 7.23
C THR A 88 12.62 23.73 8.24
N ARG A 89 11.95 24.88 8.43
CA ARG A 89 12.39 25.92 9.37
C ARG A 89 12.37 25.50 10.85
N LYS A 90 11.64 24.43 11.16
CA LYS A 90 11.52 23.84 12.49
C LYS A 90 11.47 22.32 12.39
N VAL A 91 11.74 21.63 13.48
CA VAL A 91 11.46 20.19 13.59
C VAL A 91 9.94 19.98 13.62
N LEU A 92 9.42 19.12 12.75
CA LEU A 92 7.97 18.87 12.69
C LEU A 92 7.48 18.07 13.89
N GLY A 93 6.36 18.49 14.46
CA GLY A 93 5.63 17.70 15.44
C GLY A 93 4.79 16.60 14.80
N LYS A 94 4.26 15.70 15.64
CA LYS A 94 3.39 14.58 15.24
C LYS A 94 2.26 15.01 14.30
N ALA A 95 1.46 16.01 14.70
CA ALA A 95 0.30 16.45 13.93
C ALA A 95 0.66 17.03 12.55
N GLU A 96 1.82 17.68 12.44
CA GLU A 96 2.28 18.27 11.19
C GLU A 96 2.72 17.18 10.21
N PHE A 97 3.41 16.15 10.71
CA PHE A 97 3.76 14.98 9.93
C PHE A 97 2.52 14.19 9.48
N GLU A 98 1.56 13.95 10.39
CA GLU A 98 0.29 13.28 10.03
C GLU A 98 -0.51 14.07 8.99
N ALA A 99 -0.47 15.41 9.01
CA ALA A 99 -1.10 16.22 7.98
C ALA A 99 -0.45 16.04 6.58
N ILE A 100 0.87 15.82 6.52
CA ILE A 100 1.56 15.45 5.26
C ILE A 100 1.07 14.08 4.78
N LEU A 101 0.96 13.10 5.68
CA LEU A 101 0.46 11.76 5.35
C LEU A 101 -0.99 11.80 4.86
N ALA A 102 -1.86 12.59 5.50
CA ALA A 102 -3.23 12.78 5.06
C ALA A 102 -3.31 13.34 3.63
N ARG A 103 -2.43 14.29 3.27
CA ARG A 103 -2.34 14.80 1.89
C ARG A 103 -1.89 13.73 0.89
N MET A 104 -0.99 12.84 1.28
CA MET A 104 -0.62 11.68 0.46
C MET A 104 -1.78 10.70 0.31
N GLN A 105 -2.46 10.35 1.40
CA GLN A 105 -3.61 9.44 1.40
C GLN A 105 -4.74 9.95 0.50
N ASN A 106 -5.02 11.26 0.54
CA ASN A 106 -5.99 11.91 -0.35
C ASN A 106 -5.63 11.79 -1.84
N ARG A 107 -4.37 11.45 -2.17
CA ARG A 107 -3.91 11.19 -3.53
C ARG A 107 -3.76 9.70 -3.84
N GLY A 108 -4.34 8.82 -3.04
CA GLY A 108 -4.34 7.38 -3.26
C GLY A 108 -3.08 6.65 -2.79
N TRP A 109 -2.45 7.18 -1.73
CA TRP A 109 -1.34 6.54 -1.03
C TRP A 109 -1.78 6.05 0.35
N PRO A 110 -2.38 4.85 0.47
CA PRO A 110 -2.71 4.28 1.77
C PRO A 110 -1.44 3.98 2.58
N LEU A 111 -1.58 4.05 3.90
CA LEU A 111 -0.53 3.65 4.84
C LEU A 111 -0.26 2.14 4.70
N ASP A 112 1.01 1.77 4.73
CA ASP A 112 1.52 0.40 4.75
C ASP A 112 2.09 0.12 6.15
N GLY A 113 1.21 -0.01 7.13
CA GLY A 113 1.56 -0.19 8.53
C GLY A 113 1.26 1.01 9.43
N ARG A 114 1.88 1.04 10.60
CA ARG A 114 1.71 2.10 11.60
C ARG A 114 2.60 3.30 11.30
N VAL A 115 2.16 4.48 11.74
CA VAL A 115 3.02 5.66 11.83
C VAL A 115 3.82 5.57 13.12
N GLU A 116 5.13 5.76 13.03
CA GLU A 116 6.05 5.72 14.17
C GLU A 116 6.48 7.14 14.53
N HIS A 117 6.54 7.41 15.83
CA HIS A 117 7.02 8.67 16.38
C HIS A 117 8.01 8.38 17.50
N SER A 118 9.14 9.10 17.51
CA SER A 118 10.08 9.13 18.62
C SER A 118 10.24 10.56 19.10
N ASP A 119 10.43 10.72 20.40
CA ASP A 119 10.92 11.94 21.04
C ASP A 119 11.89 11.50 22.12
N ASP A 120 13.14 11.28 21.73
CA ASP A 120 14.19 10.83 22.63
C ASP A 120 15.37 11.81 22.65
N ALA A 121 16.12 11.79 23.74
CA ALA A 121 17.21 12.73 23.97
C ALA A 121 18.39 12.58 22.99
N THR A 122 18.51 11.44 22.29
CA THR A 122 19.62 11.12 21.39
C THR A 122 19.34 11.59 19.96
N TYR A 123 18.14 11.30 19.45
CA TYR A 123 17.77 11.53 18.05
C TYR A 123 16.74 12.66 17.88
N GLY A 124 16.18 13.16 18.98
CA GLY A 124 15.16 14.20 18.98
C GLY A 124 13.82 13.72 18.45
N LYS A 125 13.00 14.68 17.98
CA LYS A 125 11.65 14.41 17.46
C LYS A 125 11.72 13.84 16.06
N MET A 126 11.40 12.56 15.93
CA MET A 126 11.37 11.86 14.66
C MET A 126 9.99 11.28 14.37
N SER A 127 9.63 11.24 13.09
CA SER A 127 8.45 10.52 12.62
C SER A 127 8.79 9.70 11.37
N LEU A 128 8.15 8.55 11.21
CA LEU A 128 8.35 7.65 10.08
C LEU A 128 7.02 7.02 9.67
N ALA A 129 6.79 6.94 8.36
CA ALA A 129 5.65 6.23 7.79
C ALA A 129 5.99 5.59 6.46
N TYR A 130 5.27 4.52 6.16
CA TYR A 130 5.34 3.80 4.90
C TYR A 130 3.98 3.93 4.20
N LEU A 131 4.01 4.18 2.90
CA LEU A 131 2.83 4.24 2.05
C LEU A 131 3.06 3.37 0.82
N LYS A 132 1.99 2.76 0.29
CA LYS A 132 2.11 1.83 -0.84
C LYS A 132 0.97 2.00 -1.84
N SER A 133 1.31 2.04 -3.13
CA SER A 133 0.34 2.08 -4.21
C SER A 133 0.87 1.24 -5.38
N GLY A 134 0.21 0.11 -5.64
CA GLY A 134 0.71 -0.90 -6.59
C GLY A 134 2.11 -1.41 -6.20
N ASP A 135 3.03 -1.36 -7.15
CA ASP A 135 4.44 -1.77 -6.96
C ASP A 135 5.34 -0.66 -6.41
N ARG A 136 4.80 0.54 -6.16
CA ARG A 136 5.54 1.67 -5.59
C ARG A 136 5.36 1.72 -4.07
N LYS A 137 6.47 1.91 -3.37
CA LYS A 137 6.51 2.22 -1.94
C LYS A 137 7.09 3.61 -1.75
N VAL A 138 6.53 4.34 -0.79
CA VAL A 138 7.05 5.63 -0.33
C VAL A 138 7.32 5.49 1.16
N THR A 139 8.56 5.74 1.57
CA THR A 139 8.90 5.99 2.97
C THR A 139 8.99 7.49 3.16
N MET A 140 8.25 8.04 4.12
CA MET A 140 8.37 9.43 4.52
C MET A 140 8.89 9.49 5.95
N GLY A 141 9.76 10.43 6.24
CA GLY A 141 10.21 10.70 7.59
C GLY A 141 10.32 12.19 7.88
N SER A 142 10.29 12.56 9.15
CA SER A 142 10.75 13.88 9.62
C SER A 142 11.74 13.70 10.75
N SER A 143 12.77 14.54 10.78
CA SER A 143 13.77 14.54 11.85
C SER A 143 14.38 15.93 12.04
N PRO A 144 15.10 16.15 13.14
CA PRO A 144 16.03 17.28 13.22
C PRO A 144 17.07 17.21 12.11
N MET A 145 17.63 18.36 11.76
CA MET A 145 18.76 18.43 10.84
C MET A 145 20.00 17.78 11.51
N PRO A 146 20.67 16.82 10.87
CA PRO A 146 21.88 16.22 11.42
C PRO A 146 22.95 17.27 11.74
N ALA A 147 23.72 17.04 12.80
CA ALA A 147 24.70 18.02 13.28
C ALA A 147 25.75 18.37 12.20
N GLU A 148 26.12 17.38 11.42
CA GLU A 148 27.15 17.43 10.37
C GLU A 148 26.77 18.35 9.21
N VAL A 149 25.48 18.61 9.00
CA VAL A 149 24.98 19.40 7.87
C VAL A 149 24.21 20.66 8.31
N ARG A 150 24.05 20.88 9.62
CA ARG A 150 23.20 21.93 10.16
C ARG A 150 23.58 23.33 9.68
N GLU A 151 24.87 23.64 9.64
CA GLU A 151 25.37 24.94 9.16
C GLU A 151 25.11 25.14 7.67
N ALA A 152 25.34 24.11 6.85
CA ALA A 152 25.13 24.16 5.41
C ALA A 152 23.64 24.34 5.03
N TYR A 153 22.73 23.88 5.89
CA TYR A 153 21.29 23.97 5.70
C TYR A 153 20.63 25.05 6.56
N ALA A 154 21.41 25.89 7.24
CA ALA A 154 20.87 27.02 7.99
C ALA A 154 20.01 27.90 7.06
N PRO A 155 18.89 28.43 7.54
CA PRO A 155 18.35 28.38 8.91
C PRO A 155 17.29 27.26 9.11
N ASN A 156 17.45 26.11 8.47
CA ASN A 156 16.53 24.99 8.64
C ASN A 156 16.94 24.12 9.84
N GLU A 157 16.00 23.84 10.72
CA GLU A 157 16.23 23.05 11.93
C GLU A 157 15.82 21.58 11.76
N GLY A 158 14.98 21.29 10.77
CA GLY A 158 14.50 19.94 10.48
C GLY A 158 14.51 19.62 8.99
N ALA A 159 14.13 18.39 8.68
CA ALA A 159 13.92 17.96 7.32
C ALA A 159 12.79 16.94 7.23
N ILE A 160 12.04 17.00 6.13
CA ILE A 160 11.21 15.91 5.64
C ILE A 160 12.08 15.10 4.67
N THR A 161 12.12 13.79 4.84
CA THR A 161 12.75 12.87 3.91
C THR A 161 11.69 12.04 3.20
N VAL A 162 11.93 11.76 1.93
CA VAL A 162 11.08 10.92 1.08
C VAL A 162 11.98 9.90 0.40
N SER A 163 11.57 8.65 0.37
CA SER A 163 12.22 7.60 -0.39
C SER A 163 11.17 6.86 -1.19
N VAL A 164 11.28 6.92 -2.51
CA VAL A 164 10.40 6.22 -3.44
C VAL A 164 11.12 4.98 -3.93
N SER A 165 10.59 3.79 -3.67
CA SER A 165 11.17 2.53 -4.11
C SER A 165 10.20 1.66 -4.88
N TRP A 166 10.75 0.79 -5.73
CA TRP A 166 10.02 -0.17 -6.55
C TRP A 166 10.87 -1.41 -6.80
N LYS A 167 10.26 -2.47 -7.33
CA LYS A 167 11.01 -3.66 -7.73
C LYS A 167 11.92 -3.32 -8.91
N CYS A 168 13.19 -3.72 -8.82
CA CYS A 168 14.01 -3.77 -10.02
C CYS A 168 13.53 -4.90 -10.92
N HIS A 169 13.37 -4.57 -12.19
CA HIS A 169 13.36 -5.58 -13.23
C HIS A 169 14.79 -5.66 -13.75
N ASP A 170 15.31 -6.87 -13.90
CA ASP A 170 16.63 -7.10 -14.48
C ASP A 170 16.70 -6.35 -15.82
N ALA A 171 17.69 -5.46 -15.94
CA ALA A 171 17.85 -4.53 -17.05
C ALA A 171 18.50 -5.21 -18.26
#